data_AF-A0A9D6UU78-F1
#
_entry.id   AF-A0A9D6UU78-F1
#
_cell.length_a   1.000
_cell.length_b   1.000
_cell.length_c   1.000
_cell.angle_alpha   90.00
_cell.angle_beta   90.00
_cell.angle_gamma   90.00
#
_symmetry.space_group_name_H-M   'P 1'
#
loop_
_entity.id
_entity.type
_entity.pdbx_description
1 polymer ?
#
loop_
_entity_poly.entity_id
_entity_poly.type
_entity_poly.pdbx_seq_one_letter_code
_entity_poly.pdbx_strand_id
1 'polypeptide(L)'
;MRLLILLLLAVSAFAQSGFYLKPGDRVVFYGDSITDQRLYTTFVETFVRTRFPTLDVSFVHSGWGGDRVTGGGGGIVDLRLKRDVQAYKPTVVTIMLGMNDGRYRPFNEETYNWYTTGYDILVKQLKALAPGARITAIRPSPYDEVTRAPMAGGGYNPVLVKFGDFIKEYAAKEGLFVADLNAPVVAMLEKAHAANPEVAARIIPDRVHPGPSGHLIMAAALLTDWGAPGVVAVVEIDASSRKVVTANNTSVTGLSGAQGLAWTQLDNSLPLPVDRNDAPTALAVKSAGFTEALNRETLKVSGLPPGHYALRIDGRQVKVFTAAELASGLDLTALPTPMLLQAAEVQALMRKRSDVHQARWRVVEVPLANDNASKTAAAIDALDALDAELDAKVRAAAQPKSRAYELIPVPAEAANVPAGFTPIFNGKDLSGWHVSTTNHHGTTPDWKVENGILTGSQNPPGKGGILLTDRKYRNFEVFAEVNPDWGCDGGLFLRSSEKGEAYQVLLDFREKGTLFGVYGERLPGVVTWQYPEWRKHWKENDWNAVRARIEGDIPRITVWINGTQVTSWSDTANHSIGGAIDGMIAVQVHGGTQIWKEGGKHRFRNLAVRELP
;
A
#
# COMPACT_ATOMS: atom_id res chain seq x y z
N MET A 1 2.39 -48.02 -0.97
CA MET A 1 2.49 -46.68 -1.62
C MET A 1 1.13 -46.31 -2.22
N ARG A 2 0.17 -45.86 -1.38
CA ARG A 2 -1.16 -45.30 -1.73
C ARG A 2 -1.99 -45.15 -0.44
N LEU A 3 -1.50 -44.36 0.53
CA LEU A 3 -2.30 -43.98 1.71
C LEU A 3 -1.74 -42.74 2.43
N LEU A 4 -1.14 -41.79 1.68
CA LEU A 4 -0.53 -40.59 2.26
C LEU A 4 -0.86 -39.29 1.50
N ILE A 5 -1.95 -39.28 0.71
CA ILE A 5 -2.37 -38.10 -0.09
C ILE A 5 -3.74 -37.53 0.35
N LEU A 6 -4.41 -38.14 1.35
CA LEU A 6 -5.75 -37.70 1.77
C LEU A 6 -5.79 -36.75 2.99
N LEU A 7 -4.64 -36.36 3.57
CA LEU A 7 -4.62 -35.48 4.75
C LEU A 7 -4.31 -33.99 4.45
N LEU A 8 -4.04 -33.62 3.20
CA LEU A 8 -3.71 -32.23 2.82
C LEU A 8 -4.89 -31.42 2.25
N LEU A 9 -6.08 -32.03 2.09
CA LEU A 9 -7.28 -31.35 1.57
C LEU A 9 -8.28 -30.92 2.66
N ALA A 10 -8.06 -31.29 3.93
CA ALA A 10 -9.03 -31.04 5.00
C ALA A 10 -8.87 -29.67 5.70
N VAL A 11 -7.76 -28.95 5.50
CA VAL A 11 -7.49 -27.70 6.24
C VAL A 11 -8.04 -26.45 5.53
N SER A 12 -8.29 -26.49 4.22
CA SER A 12 -8.86 -25.34 3.48
C SER A 12 -10.38 -25.20 3.61
N ALA A 13 -11.09 -26.25 4.05
CA ALA A 13 -12.56 -26.24 4.14
C ALA A 13 -13.10 -25.48 5.36
N PHE A 14 -12.32 -25.36 6.44
CA PHE A 14 -12.79 -24.72 7.68
C PHE A 14 -12.81 -23.19 7.63
N ALA A 15 -12.03 -22.55 6.74
CA ALA A 15 -12.02 -21.08 6.64
C ALA A 15 -13.21 -20.51 5.84
N GLN A 16 -13.89 -21.32 5.03
CA GLN A 16 -15.06 -20.89 4.25
C GLN A 16 -16.40 -21.16 4.96
N SER A 17 -16.42 -21.91 6.07
CA SER A 17 -17.66 -22.21 6.79
C SER A 17 -18.25 -20.92 7.40
N GLY A 18 -19.17 -20.28 6.68
CA GLY A 18 -19.84 -19.05 7.10
C GLY A 18 -19.69 -17.88 6.12
N PHE A 19 -18.75 -17.92 5.16
CA PHE A 19 -18.63 -16.85 4.17
C PHE A 19 -19.74 -16.94 3.11
N TYR A 20 -20.32 -15.80 2.75
CA TYR A 20 -21.48 -15.72 1.87
C TYR A 20 -21.18 -16.19 0.43
N LEU A 21 -19.99 -15.91 -0.10
CA LEU A 21 -19.63 -16.29 -1.47
C LEU A 21 -19.15 -17.75 -1.54
N LYS A 22 -19.53 -18.41 -2.63
CA LYS A 22 -19.36 -19.84 -2.91
C LYS A 22 -18.61 -20.02 -4.23
N PRO A 23 -17.90 -21.16 -4.42
CA PRO A 23 -17.29 -21.47 -5.70
C PRO A 23 -18.32 -21.48 -6.82
N GLY A 24 -17.96 -20.90 -7.97
CA GLY A 24 -18.82 -20.69 -9.13
C GLY A 24 -19.71 -19.44 -9.07
N ASP A 25 -19.65 -18.64 -7.99
CA ASP A 25 -20.48 -17.44 -7.91
C ASP A 25 -20.08 -16.39 -8.96
N ARG A 26 -21.10 -15.74 -9.51
CA ARG A 26 -20.97 -14.59 -10.41
C ARG A 26 -21.70 -13.42 -9.75
N VAL A 27 -20.91 -12.50 -9.21
CA VAL A 27 -21.38 -11.36 -8.41
C VAL A 27 -21.55 -10.15 -9.32
N VAL A 28 -22.75 -9.57 -9.33
CA VAL A 28 -23.02 -8.28 -9.98
C VAL A 28 -23.29 -7.23 -8.91
N PHE A 29 -22.46 -6.19 -8.86
CA PHE A 29 -22.69 -5.02 -8.01
C PHE A 29 -23.59 -4.02 -8.75
N TYR A 30 -24.87 -3.95 -8.41
CA TYR A 30 -25.83 -3.03 -9.00
C TYR A 30 -26.05 -1.80 -8.11
N GLY A 31 -25.98 -0.61 -8.68
CA GLY A 31 -26.15 0.63 -7.92
C GLY A 31 -26.01 1.90 -8.74
N ASP A 32 -25.83 3.02 -8.05
CA ASP A 32 -25.74 4.36 -8.62
C ASP A 32 -24.29 4.84 -8.83
N SER A 33 -24.06 6.16 -8.80
CA SER A 33 -22.75 6.80 -8.97
C SER A 33 -21.70 6.28 -7.99
N ILE A 34 -22.09 5.91 -6.77
CA ILE A 34 -21.14 5.44 -5.76
C ILE A 34 -20.63 4.03 -6.15
N THR A 35 -21.49 3.20 -6.74
CA THR A 35 -21.06 1.92 -7.33
C THR A 35 -20.28 2.14 -8.63
N ASP A 36 -20.64 3.14 -9.43
CA ASP A 36 -19.96 3.52 -10.68
C ASP A 36 -18.50 4.00 -10.44
N GLN A 37 -18.17 4.46 -9.22
CA GLN A 37 -16.78 4.76 -8.83
C GLN A 37 -15.89 3.50 -8.80
N ARG A 38 -16.47 2.30 -8.72
CA ARG A 38 -15.78 0.99 -8.72
C ARG A 38 -14.73 0.83 -7.61
N LEU A 39 -14.87 1.56 -6.50
CA LEU A 39 -13.91 1.52 -5.39
C LEU A 39 -14.25 0.43 -4.37
N TYR A 40 -15.37 0.52 -3.64
CA TYR A 40 -15.71 -0.50 -2.63
C TYR A 40 -15.83 -1.90 -3.23
N THR A 41 -16.37 -1.98 -4.44
CA THR A 41 -16.53 -3.23 -5.19
C THR A 41 -15.18 -3.84 -5.55
N THR A 42 -14.20 -3.04 -5.97
CA THR A 42 -12.83 -3.51 -6.25
C THR A 42 -12.08 -3.86 -4.96
N PHE A 43 -12.35 -3.19 -3.83
CA PHE A 43 -11.82 -3.60 -2.52
C PHE A 43 -12.38 -4.95 -2.08
N VAL A 44 -13.68 -5.21 -2.27
CA VAL A 44 -14.30 -6.52 -2.01
C VAL A 44 -13.67 -7.60 -2.90
N GLU A 45 -13.54 -7.33 -4.20
CA GLU A 45 -12.89 -8.27 -5.13
C GLU A 45 -11.43 -8.53 -4.76
N THR A 46 -10.67 -7.49 -4.43
CA THR A 46 -9.28 -7.62 -3.98
C THR A 46 -9.20 -8.46 -2.71
N PHE A 47 -10.08 -8.23 -1.73
CA PHE A 47 -10.16 -9.04 -0.51
C PHE A 47 -10.41 -10.50 -0.84
N VAL A 48 -11.37 -10.81 -1.72
CA VAL A 48 -11.67 -12.19 -2.09
C VAL A 48 -10.46 -12.84 -2.76
N ARG A 49 -9.79 -12.13 -3.67
CA ARG A 49 -8.59 -12.64 -4.36
C ARG A 49 -7.41 -12.85 -3.40
N THR A 50 -7.17 -11.95 -2.46
CA THR A 50 -6.05 -12.08 -1.51
C THR A 50 -6.35 -13.06 -0.38
N ARG A 51 -7.59 -13.09 0.12
CA ARG A 51 -7.99 -13.95 1.24
C ARG A 51 -8.28 -15.39 0.82
N PHE A 52 -8.88 -15.57 -0.36
CA PHE A 52 -9.29 -16.85 -0.90
C PHE A 52 -8.74 -17.06 -2.33
N PRO A 53 -7.42 -17.21 -2.48
CA PRO A 53 -6.76 -17.21 -3.79
C PRO A 53 -7.17 -18.36 -4.73
N THR A 54 -7.84 -19.39 -4.20
CA THR A 54 -8.37 -20.52 -4.96
C THR A 54 -9.89 -20.49 -5.15
N LEU A 55 -10.59 -19.54 -4.52
CA LEU A 55 -12.04 -19.44 -4.61
C LEU A 55 -12.45 -18.94 -5.98
N ASP A 56 -13.16 -19.80 -6.72
CA ASP A 56 -13.64 -19.47 -8.05
C ASP A 56 -14.89 -18.58 -7.97
N VAL A 57 -14.71 -17.27 -8.15
CA VAL A 57 -15.78 -16.26 -8.16
C VAL A 57 -15.43 -15.19 -9.20
N SER A 58 -16.42 -14.68 -9.92
CA SER A 58 -16.26 -13.53 -10.82
C SER A 58 -17.09 -12.33 -10.37
N PHE A 59 -16.62 -11.13 -10.70
CA PHE A 59 -17.25 -9.87 -10.31
C PHE A 59 -17.51 -8.99 -11.53
N VAL A 60 -18.66 -8.33 -11.53
CA VAL A 60 -19.07 -7.32 -12.51
C VAL A 60 -19.59 -6.09 -11.77
N HIS A 61 -19.21 -4.92 -12.26
CA HIS A 61 -19.47 -3.62 -11.64
C HIS A 61 -20.50 -2.85 -12.47
N SER A 62 -21.77 -2.91 -12.07
CA SER A 62 -22.92 -2.40 -12.87
C SER A 62 -23.54 -1.13 -12.29
N GLY A 63 -22.71 -0.24 -11.74
CA GLY A 63 -23.14 1.09 -11.27
C GLY A 63 -23.40 2.05 -12.43
N TRP A 64 -24.35 2.98 -12.29
CA TRP A 64 -24.52 4.14 -13.19
C TRP A 64 -24.83 5.43 -12.43
N GLY A 65 -24.11 6.49 -12.77
CA GLY A 65 -24.35 7.81 -12.20
C GLY A 65 -25.81 8.29 -12.30
N GLY A 66 -26.37 8.72 -11.17
CA GLY A 66 -27.73 9.27 -11.08
C GLY A 66 -28.86 8.23 -11.06
N ASP A 67 -28.54 6.93 -11.08
CA ASP A 67 -29.56 5.89 -10.99
C ASP A 67 -30.34 5.96 -9.67
N ARG A 68 -31.62 5.62 -9.79
CA ARG A 68 -32.62 5.44 -8.73
C ARG A 68 -33.21 4.03 -8.86
N VAL A 69 -34.13 3.65 -7.98
CA VAL A 69 -34.86 2.37 -8.10
C VAL A 69 -35.63 2.21 -9.42
N THR A 70 -35.95 3.31 -10.10
CA THR A 70 -36.63 3.35 -11.41
C THR A 70 -35.67 3.42 -12.61
N GLY A 71 -34.35 3.42 -12.39
CA GLY A 71 -33.34 3.76 -13.39
C GLY A 71 -32.93 5.24 -13.38
N GLY A 72 -32.10 5.65 -14.34
CA GLY A 72 -31.50 6.98 -14.36
C GLY A 72 -30.54 7.17 -15.53
N GLY A 73 -29.30 7.58 -15.24
CA GLY A 73 -28.29 7.91 -16.26
C GLY A 73 -27.95 6.74 -17.18
N GLY A 74 -28.13 5.49 -16.73
CA GLY A 74 -27.92 4.31 -17.57
C GLY A 74 -29.13 3.86 -18.39
N GLY A 75 -30.27 4.54 -18.26
CA GLY A 75 -31.56 4.16 -18.81
C GLY A 75 -32.57 3.70 -17.74
N ILE A 76 -33.78 3.37 -18.20
CA ILE A 76 -34.86 2.85 -17.34
C ILE A 76 -34.47 1.50 -16.72
N VAL A 77 -35.05 1.17 -15.55
CA VAL A 77 -34.73 -0.06 -14.81
C VAL A 77 -34.84 -1.34 -15.65
N ASP A 78 -35.86 -1.46 -16.50
CA ASP A 78 -36.05 -2.64 -17.38
C ASP A 78 -34.86 -2.88 -18.31
N LEU A 79 -34.32 -1.81 -18.90
CA LEU A 79 -33.16 -1.88 -19.77
C LEU A 79 -31.92 -2.24 -18.95
N ARG A 80 -31.74 -1.56 -17.80
CA ARG A 80 -30.59 -1.75 -16.91
C ARG A 80 -30.49 -3.18 -16.42
N LEU A 81 -31.58 -3.76 -15.94
CA LEU A 81 -31.57 -5.13 -15.43
C LEU A 81 -31.27 -6.16 -16.53
N LYS A 82 -31.77 -5.97 -17.76
CA LYS A 82 -31.49 -6.89 -18.87
C LYS A 82 -30.03 -6.77 -19.35
N ARG A 83 -29.61 -5.55 -19.67
CA ARG A 83 -28.29 -5.26 -20.26
C ARG A 83 -27.15 -5.47 -19.26
N ASP A 84 -27.35 -5.04 -18.01
CA ASP A 84 -26.24 -4.84 -17.08
C ASP A 84 -26.26 -5.79 -15.88
N VAL A 85 -27.29 -6.64 -15.78
CA VAL A 85 -27.39 -7.65 -14.73
C VAL A 85 -27.60 -9.02 -15.37
N GLN A 86 -28.71 -9.25 -16.06
CA GLN A 86 -29.06 -10.53 -16.66
C GLN A 86 -28.00 -11.02 -17.67
N ALA A 87 -27.42 -10.12 -18.47
CA ALA A 87 -26.39 -10.45 -19.45
C ALA A 87 -25.19 -11.21 -18.83
N TYR A 88 -24.89 -10.94 -17.55
CA TYR A 88 -23.79 -11.58 -16.82
C TYR A 88 -24.21 -12.84 -16.05
N LYS A 89 -25.47 -13.27 -16.19
CA LYS A 89 -26.04 -14.49 -15.60
C LYS A 89 -25.71 -14.64 -14.10
N PRO A 90 -25.96 -13.64 -13.26
CA PRO A 90 -25.47 -13.62 -11.88
C PRO A 90 -26.02 -14.77 -11.05
N THR A 91 -25.23 -15.23 -10.09
CA THR A 91 -25.71 -16.04 -8.96
C THR A 91 -25.84 -15.21 -7.69
N VAL A 92 -25.19 -14.04 -7.64
CA VAL A 92 -25.26 -13.07 -6.56
C VAL A 92 -25.44 -11.69 -7.16
N VAL A 93 -26.38 -10.92 -6.63
CA VAL A 93 -26.57 -9.51 -7.00
C VAL A 93 -26.61 -8.67 -5.74
N THR A 94 -25.84 -7.58 -5.70
CA THR A 94 -25.99 -6.57 -4.65
C THR A 94 -26.79 -5.39 -5.17
N ILE A 95 -27.63 -4.78 -4.34
CA ILE A 95 -28.40 -3.58 -4.69
C ILE A 95 -28.06 -2.47 -3.71
N MET A 96 -27.32 -1.45 -4.16
CA MET A 96 -27.02 -0.24 -3.39
C MET A 96 -27.60 0.99 -4.09
N LEU A 97 -28.81 1.37 -3.69
CA LEU A 97 -29.58 2.51 -4.20
C LEU A 97 -30.29 3.23 -3.04
N GLY A 98 -30.60 4.51 -3.23
CA GLY A 98 -31.27 5.35 -2.24
C GLY A 98 -30.72 6.77 -2.21
N MET A 99 -29.43 6.96 -2.54
CA MET A 99 -28.78 8.27 -2.49
C MET A 99 -29.43 9.28 -3.43
N ASN A 100 -29.78 8.89 -4.65
CA ASN A 100 -30.45 9.77 -5.61
C ASN A 100 -31.99 9.79 -5.46
N ASP A 101 -32.55 8.76 -4.83
CA ASP A 101 -34.00 8.56 -4.68
C ASP A 101 -34.62 9.60 -3.74
N GLY A 102 -33.90 9.96 -2.67
CA GLY A 102 -34.33 11.00 -1.73
C GLY A 102 -34.17 12.43 -2.27
N ARG A 103 -33.58 12.59 -3.47
CA ARG A 103 -33.42 13.86 -4.21
C ARG A 103 -32.73 14.97 -3.41
N TYR A 104 -31.90 14.62 -2.43
CA TYR A 104 -31.16 15.58 -1.59
C TYR A 104 -32.11 16.56 -0.88
N ARG A 105 -33.29 16.09 -0.45
CA ARG A 105 -34.31 16.87 0.24
C ARG A 105 -34.63 16.27 1.61
N PRO A 106 -35.17 17.07 2.55
CA PRO A 106 -35.80 16.55 3.75
C PRO A 106 -36.82 15.46 3.48
N PHE A 107 -37.10 14.63 4.49
CA PHE A 107 -38.06 13.54 4.37
C PHE A 107 -39.41 14.04 3.83
N ASN A 108 -39.93 13.29 2.87
CA ASN A 108 -41.22 13.53 2.24
C ASN A 108 -41.86 12.18 1.94
N GLU A 109 -43.12 12.01 2.34
CA GLU A 109 -43.84 10.73 2.26
C GLU A 109 -44.05 10.26 0.81
N GLU A 110 -44.32 11.16 -0.13
CA GLU A 110 -44.46 10.82 -1.54
C GLU A 110 -43.16 10.24 -2.12
N THR A 111 -42.02 10.88 -1.82
CA THR A 111 -40.70 10.40 -2.24
C THR A 111 -40.36 9.04 -1.61
N TYR A 112 -40.73 8.85 -0.34
CA TYR A 112 -40.58 7.56 0.33
C TYR A 112 -41.44 6.46 -0.30
N ASN A 113 -42.69 6.76 -0.64
CA ASN A 113 -43.59 5.81 -1.31
C ASN A 113 -43.09 5.46 -2.72
N TRP A 114 -42.53 6.42 -3.45
CA TRP A 114 -41.88 6.18 -4.74
C TRP A 114 -40.68 5.24 -4.61
N TYR A 115 -39.82 5.49 -3.63
CA TYR A 115 -38.66 4.64 -3.37
C TYR A 115 -39.07 3.21 -3.03
N THR A 116 -39.96 3.03 -2.05
CA THR A 116 -40.37 1.70 -1.56
C THR A 116 -41.11 0.90 -2.64
N THR A 117 -42.01 1.53 -3.39
CA THR A 117 -42.71 0.89 -4.51
C THR A 117 -41.75 0.53 -5.64
N GLY A 118 -40.84 1.44 -6.00
CA GLY A 118 -39.85 1.18 -7.05
C GLY A 118 -38.86 0.07 -6.65
N TYR A 119 -38.49 -0.01 -5.37
CA TYR A 119 -37.62 -1.07 -4.85
C TYR A 119 -38.29 -2.45 -4.93
N ASP A 120 -39.58 -2.54 -4.61
CA ASP A 120 -40.37 -3.78 -4.77
C ASP A 120 -40.41 -4.23 -6.24
N ILE A 121 -40.70 -3.32 -7.16
CA ILE A 121 -40.70 -3.60 -8.61
C ILE A 121 -39.30 -4.06 -9.07
N LEU A 122 -38.25 -3.35 -8.68
CA LEU A 122 -36.86 -3.68 -8.99
C LEU A 122 -36.51 -5.12 -8.57
N VAL A 123 -36.83 -5.48 -7.32
CA VAL A 123 -36.53 -6.83 -6.79
C VAL A 123 -37.34 -7.91 -7.49
N LYS A 124 -38.63 -7.68 -7.77
CA LYS A 124 -39.48 -8.62 -8.52
C LYS A 124 -38.96 -8.87 -9.93
N GLN A 125 -38.58 -7.81 -10.64
CA GLN A 125 -37.98 -7.92 -11.96
C GLN A 125 -36.64 -8.66 -11.93
N LEU A 126 -35.79 -8.36 -10.94
CA LEU A 126 -34.51 -9.02 -10.77
C LEU A 126 -34.69 -10.53 -10.52
N LYS A 127 -35.60 -10.92 -9.62
CA LYS A 127 -35.94 -12.34 -9.36
C LYS A 127 -36.45 -13.05 -10.62
N ALA A 128 -37.20 -12.35 -11.47
CA ALA A 128 -37.72 -12.91 -12.73
C ALA A 128 -36.62 -13.08 -13.79
N LEU A 129 -35.70 -12.11 -13.90
CA LEU A 129 -34.63 -12.11 -14.91
C LEU A 129 -33.44 -13.01 -14.54
N ALA A 130 -33.18 -13.19 -13.24
CA ALA A 130 -32.11 -14.02 -12.70
C ALA A 130 -32.66 -15.01 -11.64
N PRO A 131 -33.45 -16.01 -12.06
CA PRO A 131 -34.06 -16.96 -11.13
C PRO A 131 -32.97 -17.72 -10.37
N GLY A 132 -33.08 -17.76 -9.04
CA GLY A 132 -32.12 -18.42 -8.15
C GLY A 132 -30.89 -17.60 -7.77
N ALA A 133 -30.73 -16.38 -8.30
CA ALA A 133 -29.70 -15.47 -7.82
C ALA A 133 -30.01 -15.03 -6.38
N ARG A 134 -28.99 -15.07 -5.51
CA ARG A 134 -29.08 -14.57 -4.15
C ARG A 134 -28.88 -13.06 -4.15
N ILE A 135 -29.75 -12.33 -3.45
CA ILE A 135 -29.73 -10.87 -3.47
C ILE A 135 -29.25 -10.35 -2.12
N THR A 136 -28.25 -9.49 -2.15
CA THR A 136 -27.81 -8.67 -1.01
C THR A 136 -28.43 -7.28 -1.16
N ALA A 137 -29.45 -6.99 -0.35
CA ALA A 137 -30.07 -5.69 -0.26
C ALA A 137 -29.24 -4.80 0.68
N ILE A 138 -28.61 -3.76 0.13
CA ILE A 138 -27.66 -2.93 0.87
C ILE A 138 -28.36 -1.65 1.36
N ARG A 139 -28.30 -1.39 2.67
CA ARG A 139 -28.67 -0.09 3.23
C ARG A 139 -27.67 0.96 2.71
N PRO A 140 -28.14 2.06 2.07
CA PRO A 140 -27.27 2.97 1.33
C PRO A 140 -26.24 3.65 2.24
N SER A 141 -25.04 3.89 1.71
CA SER A 141 -23.99 4.66 2.40
C SER A 141 -24.47 6.06 2.80
N PRO A 142 -23.86 6.69 3.82
CA PRO A 142 -24.42 7.89 4.39
C PRO A 142 -24.21 9.12 3.51
N TYR A 143 -25.08 10.09 3.69
CA TYR A 143 -24.76 11.48 3.36
C TYR A 143 -24.03 12.09 4.55
N ASP A 144 -22.86 12.68 4.33
CA ASP A 144 -22.01 13.13 5.42
C ASP A 144 -22.55 14.40 6.10
N GLU A 145 -23.19 14.20 7.23
CA GLU A 145 -23.61 15.23 8.18
C GLU A 145 -22.88 15.11 9.53
N VAL A 146 -21.79 14.32 9.55
CA VAL A 146 -20.94 14.13 10.73
C VAL A 146 -19.81 15.14 10.68
N THR A 147 -19.08 15.23 9.56
CA THR A 147 -17.95 16.16 9.45
C THR A 147 -18.37 17.54 8.98
N ARG A 148 -19.67 17.73 8.69
CA ARG A 148 -20.25 18.99 8.22
C ARG A 148 -21.65 19.15 8.79
N ALA A 149 -22.08 20.40 8.98
CA ALA A 149 -23.40 20.71 9.50
C ALA A 149 -24.52 20.06 8.64
N PRO A 150 -25.55 19.48 9.27
CA PRO A 150 -26.69 18.90 8.56
C PRO A 150 -27.37 19.90 7.61
N MET A 151 -28.03 19.39 6.57
CA MET A 151 -28.85 20.24 5.71
C MET A 151 -30.05 20.81 6.48
N ALA A 152 -30.48 22.03 6.10
CA ALA A 152 -31.68 22.64 6.65
C ALA A 152 -32.90 21.73 6.45
N GLY A 153 -33.80 21.70 7.44
CA GLY A 153 -35.01 20.87 7.38
C GLY A 153 -34.85 19.42 7.86
N GLY A 154 -33.85 19.13 8.71
CA GLY A 154 -33.71 17.83 9.37
C GLY A 154 -32.67 16.89 8.74
N GLY A 155 -31.81 17.40 7.86
CA GLY A 155 -30.73 16.65 7.23
C GLY A 155 -31.16 15.68 6.14
N TYR A 156 -30.18 15.05 5.49
CA TYR A 156 -30.39 14.06 4.44
C TYR A 156 -30.08 12.63 4.88
N ASN A 157 -29.07 12.42 5.73
CA ASN A 157 -28.75 11.07 6.17
C ASN A 157 -29.92 10.38 6.90
N PRO A 158 -30.75 11.09 7.70
CA PRO A 158 -31.95 10.50 8.27
C PRO A 158 -32.95 9.93 7.23
N VAL A 159 -33.00 10.50 6.02
CA VAL A 159 -33.81 9.96 4.92
C VAL A 159 -33.22 8.63 4.43
N LEU A 160 -31.90 8.57 4.26
CA LEU A 160 -31.20 7.35 3.84
C LEU A 160 -31.29 6.25 4.90
N VAL A 161 -31.27 6.60 6.19
CA VAL A 161 -31.51 5.67 7.29
C VAL A 161 -32.93 5.10 7.21
N LYS A 162 -33.95 5.95 6.98
CA LYS A 162 -35.34 5.48 6.78
C LYS A 162 -35.49 4.55 5.58
N PHE A 163 -34.80 4.82 4.47
CA PHE A 163 -34.73 3.90 3.33
C PHE A 163 -34.06 2.58 3.70
N GLY A 164 -32.95 2.64 4.44
CA GLY A 164 -32.27 1.46 4.96
C GLY A 164 -33.13 0.62 5.91
N ASP A 165 -33.95 1.25 6.76
CA ASP A 165 -34.87 0.55 7.66
C ASP A 165 -35.95 -0.20 6.87
N PHE A 166 -36.53 0.46 5.85
CA PHE A 166 -37.42 -0.21 4.90
C PHE A 166 -36.73 -1.40 4.23
N ILE A 167 -35.51 -1.23 3.70
CA ILE A 167 -34.78 -2.31 3.03
C ILE A 167 -34.61 -3.50 3.98
N LYS A 168 -34.24 -3.26 5.24
CA LYS A 168 -34.05 -4.31 6.24
C LYS A 168 -35.34 -5.11 6.48
N GLU A 169 -36.46 -4.41 6.66
CA GLU A 169 -37.77 -5.05 6.86
C GLU A 169 -38.24 -5.78 5.59
N TYR A 170 -38.07 -5.16 4.43
CA TYR A 170 -38.44 -5.72 3.13
C TYR A 170 -37.63 -6.98 2.82
N ALA A 171 -36.32 -6.95 3.04
CA ALA A 171 -35.44 -8.09 2.84
C ALA A 171 -35.81 -9.27 3.75
N ALA A 172 -36.19 -9.02 5.01
CA ALA A 172 -36.67 -10.06 5.90
C ALA A 172 -37.95 -10.74 5.38
N LYS A 173 -38.87 -9.96 4.80
CA LYS A 173 -40.10 -10.49 4.18
C LYS A 173 -39.82 -11.27 2.90
N GLU A 174 -38.89 -10.79 2.08
CA GLU A 174 -38.58 -11.33 0.75
C GLU A 174 -37.48 -12.42 0.75
N GLY A 175 -36.93 -12.74 1.92
CA GLY A 175 -35.85 -13.72 2.09
C GLY A 175 -34.52 -13.28 1.47
N LEU A 176 -34.21 -11.98 1.47
CA LEU A 176 -32.96 -11.42 0.95
C LEU A 176 -31.91 -11.31 2.05
N PHE A 177 -30.64 -11.32 1.65
CA PHE A 177 -29.55 -10.98 2.55
C PHE A 177 -29.50 -9.46 2.75
N VAL A 178 -29.19 -8.99 3.96
CA VAL A 178 -29.07 -7.54 4.25
C VAL A 178 -27.63 -7.21 4.61
N ALA A 179 -27.12 -6.13 4.04
CA ALA A 179 -25.87 -5.52 4.49
C ALA A 179 -26.07 -4.02 4.76
N ASP A 180 -25.23 -3.43 5.61
CA ASP A 180 -25.34 -2.03 6.01
C ASP A 180 -24.06 -1.23 5.71
N LEU A 181 -24.14 -0.29 4.78
CA LEU A 181 -23.05 0.63 4.48
C LEU A 181 -23.24 2.02 5.10
N ASN A 182 -24.36 2.27 5.79
CA ASN A 182 -24.62 3.54 6.46
C ASN A 182 -23.94 3.58 7.83
N ALA A 183 -24.39 2.73 8.75
CA ALA A 183 -24.02 2.83 10.16
C ALA A 183 -22.51 2.65 10.41
N PRO A 184 -21.81 1.68 9.79
CA PRO A 184 -20.37 1.52 9.99
C PRO A 184 -19.56 2.73 9.49
N VAL A 185 -19.99 3.35 8.38
CA VAL A 185 -19.31 4.54 7.84
C VAL A 185 -19.57 5.75 8.74
N VAL A 186 -20.80 5.96 9.22
CA VAL A 186 -21.11 7.03 10.20
C VAL A 186 -20.28 6.87 11.47
N ALA A 187 -20.25 5.67 12.07
CA ALA A 187 -19.49 5.41 13.29
C ALA A 187 -17.98 5.63 13.10
N MET A 188 -17.45 5.31 11.92
CA MET A 188 -16.05 5.62 11.57
C MET A 188 -15.85 7.13 11.42
N LEU A 189 -16.75 7.86 10.76
CA LEU A 189 -16.66 9.31 10.59
C LEU A 189 -16.72 10.04 11.93
N GLU A 190 -17.55 9.60 12.88
CA GLU A 190 -17.65 10.21 14.22
C GLU A 190 -16.31 10.13 14.96
N LYS A 191 -15.69 8.94 14.97
CA LYS A 191 -14.37 8.72 15.59
C LYS A 191 -13.27 9.47 14.84
N ALA A 192 -13.30 9.46 13.51
CA ALA A 192 -12.34 10.18 12.67
C ALA A 192 -12.44 11.69 12.89
N HIS A 193 -13.65 12.24 12.94
CA HIS A 193 -13.89 13.66 13.16
C HIS A 193 -13.46 14.10 14.55
N ALA A 194 -13.75 13.29 15.59
CA ALA A 194 -13.26 13.55 16.94
C ALA A 194 -11.73 13.57 17.04
N ALA A 195 -11.04 12.75 16.23
CA ALA A 195 -9.58 12.68 16.23
C ALA A 195 -8.91 13.77 15.36
N ASN A 196 -9.45 14.05 14.17
CA ASN A 196 -8.96 15.07 13.25
C ASN A 196 -10.07 15.54 12.28
N PRO A 197 -10.77 16.65 12.60
CA PRO A 197 -11.87 17.16 11.79
C PRO A 197 -11.53 17.45 10.32
N GLU A 198 -10.35 18.05 10.10
CA GLU A 198 -9.90 18.48 8.76
C GLU A 198 -9.66 17.28 7.84
N VAL A 199 -8.95 16.26 8.35
CA VAL A 199 -8.69 15.03 7.60
C VAL A 199 -9.96 14.20 7.43
N ALA A 200 -10.82 14.15 8.44
CA ALA A 200 -12.09 13.42 8.37
C ALA A 200 -13.00 13.95 7.24
N ALA A 201 -13.08 15.27 7.05
CA ALA A 201 -13.92 15.87 6.00
C ALA A 201 -13.50 15.49 4.57
N ARG A 202 -12.25 15.02 4.38
CA ARG A 202 -11.73 14.53 3.10
C ARG A 202 -12.12 13.09 2.80
N ILE A 203 -12.72 12.35 3.75
CA ILE A 203 -13.16 10.96 3.54
C ILE A 203 -14.38 10.91 2.62
N ILE A 204 -15.32 11.85 2.76
CA ILE A 204 -16.46 12.05 1.86
C ILE A 204 -16.48 13.53 1.42
N PRO A 205 -15.66 13.93 0.42
CA PRO A 205 -15.38 15.34 0.12
C PRO A 205 -16.60 16.20 -0.23
N ASP A 206 -17.60 15.62 -0.88
CA ASP A 206 -18.83 16.30 -1.33
C ASP A 206 -20.07 15.88 -0.55
N ARG A 207 -19.88 15.15 0.56
CA ARG A 207 -20.90 14.51 1.40
C ARG A 207 -21.64 13.34 0.78
N VAL A 208 -21.45 13.03 -0.50
CA VAL A 208 -22.19 12.01 -1.23
C VAL A 208 -21.28 10.85 -1.65
N HIS A 209 -20.17 11.17 -2.29
CA HIS A 209 -19.25 10.23 -2.91
C HIS A 209 -18.02 10.06 -2.03
N PRO A 210 -17.87 8.91 -1.34
CA PRO A 210 -16.68 8.65 -0.57
C PRO A 210 -15.43 8.61 -1.46
N GLY A 211 -14.30 9.03 -0.91
CA GLY A 211 -12.98 8.74 -1.47
C GLY A 211 -12.58 7.29 -1.19
N PRO A 212 -11.37 6.86 -1.62
CA PRO A 212 -10.87 5.50 -1.40
C PRO A 212 -10.95 5.03 0.06
N SER A 213 -10.69 5.92 1.03
CA SER A 213 -10.75 5.61 2.46
C SER A 213 -12.17 5.26 2.94
N GLY A 214 -13.19 5.98 2.48
CA GLY A 214 -14.59 5.67 2.82
C GLY A 214 -15.09 4.40 2.13
N HIS A 215 -14.72 4.21 0.86
CA HIS A 215 -15.00 2.99 0.11
C HIS A 215 -14.34 1.74 0.72
N LEU A 216 -13.16 1.87 1.32
CA LEU A 216 -12.52 0.78 2.06
C LEU A 216 -13.38 0.33 3.25
N ILE A 217 -13.97 1.28 3.99
CA ILE A 217 -14.87 0.98 5.12
C ILE A 217 -16.21 0.42 4.65
N MET A 218 -16.73 0.90 3.52
CA MET A 218 -17.90 0.29 2.88
C MET A 218 -17.64 -1.16 2.47
N ALA A 219 -16.52 -1.44 1.81
CA ALA A 219 -16.13 -2.80 1.48
C ALA A 219 -16.00 -3.67 2.74
N ALA A 220 -15.40 -3.12 3.80
CA ALA A 220 -15.24 -3.81 5.07
C ALA A 220 -16.59 -4.16 5.72
N ALA A 221 -17.54 -3.23 5.72
CA ALA A 221 -18.88 -3.47 6.23
C ALA A 221 -19.60 -4.60 5.46
N LEU A 222 -19.58 -4.55 4.12
CA LEU A 222 -20.17 -5.60 3.30
C LEU A 222 -19.53 -6.97 3.54
N LEU A 223 -18.19 -7.02 3.60
CA LEU A 223 -17.45 -8.25 3.86
C LEU A 223 -17.77 -8.82 5.25
N THR A 224 -17.88 -7.95 6.25
CA THR A 224 -18.23 -8.34 7.63
C THR A 224 -19.63 -8.94 7.68
N ASP A 225 -20.61 -8.30 7.06
CA ASP A 225 -21.98 -8.84 6.98
C ASP A 225 -21.98 -10.18 6.24
N TRP A 226 -21.21 -10.31 5.15
CA TRP A 226 -21.01 -11.58 4.44
C TRP A 226 -20.23 -12.65 5.21
N GLY A 227 -19.82 -12.40 6.46
CA GLY A 227 -19.11 -13.37 7.29
C GLY A 227 -17.68 -13.62 6.83
N ALA A 228 -17.01 -12.61 6.25
CA ALA A 228 -15.62 -12.72 5.84
C ALA A 228 -14.70 -12.91 7.05
N PRO A 229 -13.72 -13.84 6.99
CA PRO A 229 -12.77 -14.06 8.08
C PRO A 229 -11.73 -12.93 8.12
N GLY A 230 -11.43 -12.45 9.32
CA GLY A 230 -10.44 -11.38 9.50
C GLY A 230 -8.98 -11.81 9.52
N VAL A 231 -8.71 -13.09 9.78
CA VAL A 231 -7.35 -13.61 9.95
C VAL A 231 -6.66 -13.80 8.61
N VAL A 232 -5.52 -13.12 8.40
CA VAL A 232 -4.59 -13.38 7.31
C VAL A 232 -3.70 -14.54 7.72
N ALA A 233 -2.96 -14.36 8.81
CA ALA A 233 -2.13 -15.36 9.47
C ALA A 233 -1.87 -14.91 10.92
N VAL A 234 -1.72 -15.85 11.85
CA VAL A 234 -1.27 -15.56 13.22
C VAL A 234 -0.20 -16.55 13.59
N VAL A 235 1.00 -16.05 13.91
CA VAL A 235 2.15 -16.85 14.31
C VAL A 235 2.62 -16.40 15.69
N GLU A 236 2.73 -17.36 16.60
CA GLU A 236 3.41 -17.18 17.88
C GLU A 236 4.54 -18.20 17.99
N ILE A 237 5.75 -17.73 18.30
CA ILE A 237 6.94 -18.56 18.50
C ILE A 237 7.51 -18.29 19.89
N ASP A 238 7.89 -19.36 20.58
CA ASP A 238 8.76 -19.31 21.73
C ASP A 238 10.18 -19.68 21.28
N ALA A 239 11.05 -18.66 21.21
CA ALA A 239 12.43 -18.80 20.78
C ALA A 239 13.28 -19.59 21.79
N SER A 240 12.92 -19.57 23.08
CA SER A 240 13.68 -20.25 24.13
C SER A 240 13.55 -21.77 24.03
N SER A 241 12.33 -22.25 23.79
CA SER A 241 12.03 -23.67 23.56
C SER A 241 12.08 -24.09 22.09
N ARG A 242 12.25 -23.12 21.17
CA ARG A 242 12.21 -23.28 19.71
C ARG A 242 10.94 -23.99 19.24
N LYS A 243 9.80 -23.54 19.75
CA LYS A 243 8.49 -24.09 19.42
C LYS A 243 7.60 -23.04 18.78
N VAL A 244 6.86 -23.47 17.77
CA VAL A 244 5.70 -22.74 17.26
C VAL A 244 4.57 -22.98 18.25
N VAL A 245 4.15 -21.94 18.95
CA VAL A 245 3.06 -21.97 19.94
C VAL A 245 1.72 -21.90 19.23
N THR A 246 1.61 -21.00 18.24
CA THR A 246 0.41 -20.80 17.44
C THR A 246 0.80 -20.67 15.98
N ALA A 247 0.08 -21.36 15.09
CA ALA A 247 0.10 -21.17 13.65
C ALA A 247 -1.33 -21.25 13.11
N ASN A 248 -1.96 -20.10 12.91
CA ASN A 248 -3.31 -19.99 12.36
C ASN A 248 -3.28 -19.46 10.93
N ASN A 249 -3.99 -20.15 10.03
CA ASN A 249 -4.04 -19.88 8.58
C ASN A 249 -2.65 -19.83 7.89
N THR A 250 -1.69 -20.58 8.43
CA THR A 250 -0.30 -20.59 7.98
C THR A 250 0.38 -21.90 8.36
N SER A 251 1.45 -22.25 7.66
CA SER A 251 2.35 -23.34 8.00
C SER A 251 3.74 -22.80 8.28
N VAL A 252 4.27 -23.06 9.48
CA VAL A 252 5.62 -22.67 9.90
C VAL A 252 6.51 -23.92 10.00
N THR A 253 7.65 -23.89 9.32
CA THR A 253 8.59 -25.02 9.23
C THR A 253 10.05 -24.56 9.32
N GLY A 254 10.98 -25.47 9.57
CA GLY A 254 12.41 -25.17 9.53
C GLY A 254 12.91 -24.21 10.61
N LEU A 255 12.19 -24.09 11.74
CA LEU A 255 12.57 -23.20 12.84
C LEU A 255 13.96 -23.57 13.39
N SER A 256 14.90 -22.63 13.27
CA SER A 256 16.32 -22.82 13.60
C SER A 256 16.97 -21.49 14.03
N GLY A 257 18.26 -21.49 14.37
CA GLY A 257 19.03 -20.30 14.79
C GLY A 257 19.55 -20.38 16.23
N ALA A 258 20.73 -19.82 16.48
CA ALA A 258 21.40 -19.87 17.80
C ALA A 258 21.15 -18.61 18.65
N GLN A 259 21.49 -17.43 18.11
CA GLN A 259 21.31 -16.13 18.78
C GLN A 259 20.09 -15.36 18.27
N GLY A 260 19.57 -15.78 17.11
CA GLY A 260 18.34 -15.29 16.48
C GLY A 260 17.46 -16.46 16.06
N LEU A 261 16.54 -16.21 15.12
CA LEU A 261 15.65 -17.23 14.58
C LEU A 261 15.59 -17.16 13.07
N ALA A 262 15.42 -18.31 12.43
CA ALA A 262 15.08 -18.42 11.02
C ALA A 262 14.02 -19.50 10.84
N TRP A 263 13.05 -19.26 9.97
CA TRP A 263 12.01 -20.24 9.63
C TRP A 263 11.46 -19.99 8.23
N THR A 264 10.73 -20.96 7.72
CA THR A 264 9.95 -20.83 6.49
C THR A 264 8.47 -20.81 6.84
N GLN A 265 7.75 -19.86 6.26
CA GLN A 265 6.32 -19.68 6.50
C GLN A 265 5.56 -19.64 5.17
N LEU A 266 4.49 -20.41 5.07
CA LEU A 266 3.54 -20.38 3.97
C LEU A 266 2.17 -20.00 4.53
N ASP A 267 1.81 -18.74 4.36
CA ASP A 267 0.47 -18.24 4.68
C ASP A 267 -0.52 -18.71 3.61
N ASN A 268 -1.75 -19.04 3.99
CA ASN A 268 -2.77 -19.45 3.01
C ASN A 268 -3.46 -18.26 2.33
N SER A 269 -3.17 -17.05 2.79
CA SER A 269 -3.82 -15.81 2.38
C SER A 269 -2.81 -14.67 2.36
N LEU A 270 -3.10 -13.65 1.55
CA LEU A 270 -2.40 -12.36 1.55
C LEU A 270 -3.23 -11.32 2.32
N PRO A 271 -2.60 -10.28 2.90
CA PRO A 271 -3.33 -9.16 3.48
C PRO A 271 -4.09 -8.38 2.40
N LEU A 272 -5.15 -7.65 2.79
CA LEU A 272 -5.71 -6.60 1.94
C LEU A 272 -4.72 -5.42 1.95
N PRO A 273 -4.25 -4.94 0.79
CA PRO A 273 -3.32 -3.83 0.75
C PRO A 273 -4.04 -2.53 1.06
N VAL A 274 -3.49 -1.78 2.02
CA VAL A 274 -4.03 -0.51 2.49
C VAL A 274 -2.92 0.52 2.49
N ASP A 275 -3.12 1.63 1.79
CA ASP A 275 -2.17 2.74 1.77
C ASP A 275 -2.30 3.58 3.05
N ARG A 276 -1.55 3.20 4.09
CA ARG A 276 -1.51 3.93 5.36
C ARG A 276 -0.69 5.23 5.29
N ASN A 277 -0.07 5.57 4.15
CA ASN A 277 0.60 6.86 3.97
C ASN A 277 -0.40 7.97 3.58
N ASP A 278 -1.55 7.60 3.01
CA ASP A 278 -2.66 8.53 2.79
C ASP A 278 -3.36 8.83 4.13
N ALA A 279 -3.36 10.11 4.53
CA ALA A 279 -3.85 10.53 5.84
C ALA A 279 -5.35 10.19 6.08
N PRO A 280 -6.29 10.46 5.13
CA PRO A 280 -7.67 9.98 5.25
C PRO A 280 -7.79 8.46 5.42
N THR A 281 -7.01 7.68 4.68
CA THR A 281 -7.02 6.21 4.77
C THR A 281 -6.51 5.73 6.13
N ALA A 282 -5.36 6.25 6.59
CA ALA A 282 -4.81 5.92 7.90
C ALA A 282 -5.78 6.25 9.04
N LEU A 283 -6.45 7.41 8.96
CA LEU A 283 -7.45 7.82 9.93
C LEU A 283 -8.68 6.90 9.91
N ALA A 284 -9.24 6.60 8.74
CA ALA A 284 -10.41 5.74 8.59
C ALA A 284 -10.16 4.32 9.11
N VAL A 285 -9.03 3.72 8.75
CA VAL A 285 -8.62 2.37 9.19
C VAL A 285 -8.52 2.27 10.70
N LYS A 286 -7.88 3.28 11.32
CA LYS A 286 -7.76 3.36 12.79
C LYS A 286 -9.13 3.54 13.45
N SER A 287 -9.96 4.45 12.94
CA SER A 287 -11.27 4.76 13.50
C SER A 287 -12.26 3.61 13.39
N ALA A 288 -12.17 2.80 12.33
CA ALA A 288 -13.07 1.67 12.10
C ALA A 288 -12.68 0.36 12.82
N GLY A 289 -11.45 0.25 13.34
CA GLY A 289 -10.93 -1.05 13.82
C GLY A 289 -10.74 -2.06 12.68
N PHE A 290 -10.48 -1.56 11.47
CA PHE A 290 -10.45 -2.35 10.23
C PHE A 290 -9.47 -3.54 10.30
N THR A 291 -8.27 -3.31 10.83
CA THR A 291 -7.22 -4.34 10.87
C THR A 291 -7.65 -5.56 11.68
N GLU A 292 -8.24 -5.36 12.85
CA GLU A 292 -8.70 -6.47 13.70
C GLU A 292 -9.86 -7.22 13.06
N ALA A 293 -10.77 -6.50 12.40
CA ALA A 293 -11.95 -7.08 11.78
C ALA A 293 -11.63 -7.91 10.52
N LEU A 294 -10.72 -7.43 9.65
CA LEU A 294 -10.56 -7.98 8.29
C LEU A 294 -9.12 -8.23 7.84
N ASN A 295 -8.11 -7.78 8.58
CA ASN A 295 -6.73 -7.78 8.09
C ASN A 295 -5.69 -8.16 9.15
N ARG A 296 -6.02 -9.12 10.02
CA ARG A 296 -5.16 -9.50 11.14
C ARG A 296 -4.04 -10.43 10.67
N GLU A 297 -2.83 -9.89 10.57
CA GLU A 297 -1.60 -10.63 10.25
C GLU A 297 -0.58 -10.38 11.36
N THR A 298 -0.44 -11.31 12.31
CA THR A 298 0.38 -11.08 13.50
C THR A 298 1.56 -12.04 13.63
N LEU A 299 2.70 -11.49 14.06
CA LEU A 299 3.89 -12.24 14.43
C LEU A 299 4.29 -11.88 15.85
N LYS A 300 4.30 -12.86 16.74
CA LYS A 300 4.80 -12.70 18.11
C LYS A 300 5.92 -13.69 18.38
N VAL A 301 7.03 -13.19 18.90
CA VAL A 301 8.20 -14.00 19.21
C VAL A 301 8.66 -13.69 20.62
N SER A 302 8.47 -14.66 21.51
CA SER A 302 8.86 -14.60 22.92
C SER A 302 10.16 -15.39 23.15
N GLY A 303 10.81 -15.20 24.30
CA GLY A 303 11.99 -16.00 24.68
C GLY A 303 13.29 -15.64 23.96
N LEU A 304 13.32 -14.58 23.15
CA LEU A 304 14.56 -14.02 22.62
C LEU A 304 15.37 -13.35 23.75
N PRO A 305 16.72 -13.46 23.74
CA PRO A 305 17.56 -12.66 24.61
C PRO A 305 17.27 -11.15 24.48
N PRO A 306 17.44 -10.36 25.57
CA PRO A 306 17.32 -8.91 25.48
C PRO A 306 18.26 -8.34 24.42
N GLY A 307 17.74 -7.52 23.51
CA GLY A 307 18.51 -6.95 22.41
C GLY A 307 17.62 -6.43 21.28
N HIS A 308 18.26 -6.10 20.16
CA HIS A 308 17.62 -5.65 18.93
C HIS A 308 17.75 -6.70 17.84
N TYR A 309 16.71 -6.84 17.04
CA TYR A 309 16.59 -7.87 16.01
C TYR A 309 16.04 -7.26 14.72
N ALA A 310 16.78 -7.44 13.63
CA ALA A 310 16.28 -7.14 12.30
C ALA A 310 15.35 -8.27 11.85
N LEU A 311 14.08 -7.95 11.63
CA LEU A 311 13.16 -8.82 10.89
C LEU A 311 13.49 -8.72 9.41
N ARG A 312 13.86 -9.85 8.80
CA ARG A 312 14.01 -9.99 7.35
C ARG A 312 13.03 -11.02 6.83
N ILE A 313 12.49 -10.75 5.64
CA ILE A 313 11.63 -11.68 4.90
C ILE A 313 12.15 -11.74 3.48
N ASP A 314 12.46 -12.95 2.99
CA ASP A 314 13.11 -13.22 1.71
C ASP A 314 14.43 -12.43 1.53
N GLY A 315 15.22 -12.37 2.60
CA GLY A 315 16.49 -11.62 2.64
C GLY A 315 16.32 -10.10 2.68
N ARG A 316 15.12 -9.54 2.51
CA ARG A 316 14.84 -8.10 2.64
C ARG A 316 14.61 -7.74 4.10
N GLN A 317 15.34 -6.75 4.62
CA GLN A 317 15.05 -6.20 5.94
C GLN A 317 13.75 -5.40 5.93
N VAL A 318 12.83 -5.77 6.82
CA VAL A 318 11.53 -5.12 7.03
C VAL A 318 11.68 -3.98 8.02
N LYS A 319 12.14 -4.27 9.25
CA LYS A 319 12.37 -3.30 10.33
C LYS A 319 13.19 -3.94 11.47
N VAL A 320 13.85 -3.12 12.29
CA VAL A 320 14.48 -3.55 13.54
C VAL A 320 13.51 -3.38 14.70
N PHE A 321 13.44 -4.38 15.57
CA PHE A 321 12.62 -4.40 16.78
C PHE A 321 13.46 -4.79 18.00
N THR A 322 13.06 -4.32 19.16
CA THR A 322 13.50 -4.89 20.43
C THR A 322 12.89 -6.28 20.62
N ALA A 323 13.55 -7.13 21.42
CA ALA A 323 12.97 -8.40 21.87
C ALA A 323 11.60 -8.21 22.55
N ALA A 324 11.39 -7.10 23.26
CA ALA A 324 10.14 -6.77 23.94
C ALA A 324 8.98 -6.48 22.95
N GLU A 325 9.23 -5.71 21.89
CA GLU A 325 8.24 -5.45 20.83
C GLU A 325 7.86 -6.74 20.09
N LEU A 326 8.82 -7.61 19.82
CA LEU A 326 8.56 -8.93 19.24
C LEU A 326 7.70 -9.79 20.18
N ALA A 327 7.97 -9.75 21.48
CA ALA A 327 7.21 -10.51 22.48
C ALA A 327 5.80 -9.98 22.71
N SER A 328 5.54 -8.68 22.48
CA SER A 328 4.20 -8.09 22.52
C SER A 328 3.36 -8.45 21.28
N GLY A 329 4.03 -8.76 20.17
CA GLY A 329 3.41 -9.07 18.88
C GLY A 329 3.40 -7.88 17.93
N LEU A 330 3.63 -8.17 16.65
CA LEU A 330 3.70 -7.21 15.55
C LEU A 330 2.45 -7.32 14.66
N ASP A 331 1.94 -6.19 14.16
CA ASP A 331 1.02 -6.14 13.01
C ASP A 331 1.85 -6.11 11.72
N LEU A 332 1.96 -7.24 11.03
CA LEU A 332 2.72 -7.35 9.78
C LEU A 332 2.06 -6.54 8.64
N THR A 333 0.76 -6.25 8.71
CA THR A 333 0.08 -5.42 7.70
C THR A 333 0.43 -3.94 7.80
N ALA A 334 1.08 -3.53 8.89
CA ALA A 334 1.61 -2.18 9.08
C ALA A 334 3.05 -2.01 8.56
N LEU A 335 3.67 -3.09 8.09
CA LEU A 335 5.10 -3.14 7.75
C LEU A 335 5.31 -3.35 6.25
N PRO A 336 6.45 -2.91 5.68
CA PRO A 336 6.74 -3.05 4.25
C PRO A 336 7.17 -4.49 3.89
N THR A 337 6.29 -5.46 4.09
CA THR A 337 6.57 -6.89 3.90
C THR A 337 6.46 -7.33 2.44
N PRO A 338 7.17 -8.38 2.01
CA PRO A 338 7.04 -8.93 0.65
C PRO A 338 5.62 -9.40 0.28
N MET A 339 4.84 -9.91 1.24
CA MET A 339 3.45 -10.31 1.01
C MET A 339 2.51 -9.11 0.88
N LEU A 340 2.76 -8.00 1.59
CA LEU A 340 2.00 -6.76 1.36
C LEU A 340 2.27 -6.17 -0.03
N LEU A 341 3.53 -6.22 -0.49
CA LEU A 341 3.89 -5.81 -1.86
C LEU A 341 3.20 -6.69 -2.91
N GLN A 342 3.17 -8.02 -2.69
CA GLN A 342 2.45 -8.94 -3.55
C GLN A 342 0.94 -8.64 -3.56
N ALA A 343 0.34 -8.36 -2.41
CA ALA A 343 -1.07 -7.97 -2.33
C ALA A 343 -1.36 -6.65 -3.08
N ALA A 344 -0.45 -5.67 -2.99
CA ALA A 344 -0.57 -4.42 -3.73
C ALA A 344 -0.50 -4.64 -5.26
N GLU A 345 0.31 -5.59 -5.74
CA GLU A 345 0.34 -6.01 -7.15
C GLU A 345 -1.02 -6.58 -7.59
N VAL A 346 -1.63 -7.45 -6.78
CA VAL A 346 -2.99 -8.00 -7.03
C VAL A 346 -4.00 -6.86 -7.20
N GLN A 347 -3.99 -5.89 -6.29
CA GLN A 347 -4.91 -4.75 -6.36
C GLN A 347 -4.66 -3.87 -7.59
N ALA A 348 -3.39 -3.64 -7.95
CA ALA A 348 -3.04 -2.85 -9.13
C ALA A 348 -3.50 -3.53 -10.44
N LEU A 349 -3.30 -4.84 -10.56
CA LEU A 349 -3.82 -5.63 -11.68
C LEU A 349 -5.35 -5.63 -11.70
N MET A 350 -6.00 -5.72 -10.53
CA MET A 350 -7.45 -5.68 -10.44
C MET A 350 -8.04 -4.35 -10.92
N ARG A 351 -7.43 -3.22 -10.55
CA ARG A 351 -7.86 -1.91 -11.07
C ARG A 351 -7.76 -1.86 -12.59
N LYS A 352 -6.65 -2.33 -13.17
CA LYS A 352 -6.47 -2.40 -14.64
C LYS A 352 -7.56 -3.26 -15.28
N ARG A 353 -7.85 -4.43 -14.72
CA ARG A 353 -8.92 -5.32 -15.19
C ARG A 353 -10.28 -4.60 -15.18
N SER A 354 -10.63 -3.97 -14.05
CA SER A 354 -11.86 -3.20 -13.91
C SER A 354 -11.98 -2.07 -14.95
N ASP A 355 -10.87 -1.39 -15.28
CA ASP A 355 -10.85 -0.36 -16.33
C ASP A 355 -11.01 -0.93 -17.75
N VAL A 356 -10.42 -2.09 -18.05
CA VAL A 356 -10.64 -2.76 -19.34
C VAL A 356 -12.10 -3.19 -19.50
N HIS A 357 -12.68 -3.81 -18.47
CA HIS A 357 -14.09 -4.19 -18.49
C HIS A 357 -15.00 -2.97 -18.63
N GLN A 358 -14.69 -1.88 -17.92
CA GLN A 358 -15.45 -0.63 -18.07
C GLN A 358 -15.33 -0.12 -19.50
N ALA A 359 -14.14 -0.06 -20.10
CA ALA A 359 -13.97 0.44 -21.47
C ALA A 359 -14.78 -0.40 -22.46
N ARG A 360 -14.73 -1.74 -22.31
CA ARG A 360 -15.52 -2.68 -23.11
C ARG A 360 -17.02 -2.38 -23.04
N TRP A 361 -17.54 -2.16 -21.84
CA TRP A 361 -18.96 -1.93 -21.62
C TRP A 361 -19.41 -0.48 -21.91
N ARG A 362 -18.79 0.51 -21.24
CA ARG A 362 -19.22 1.92 -21.24
C ARG A 362 -18.72 2.76 -22.40
N VAL A 363 -17.61 2.39 -23.01
CA VAL A 363 -17.04 3.16 -24.13
C VAL A 363 -17.40 2.53 -25.47
N VAL A 364 -17.45 1.20 -25.53
CA VAL A 364 -17.67 0.47 -26.78
C VAL A 364 -19.10 -0.07 -26.88
N GLU A 365 -19.49 -1.04 -26.04
CA GLU A 365 -20.75 -1.75 -26.23
C GLU A 365 -21.99 -0.85 -26.11
N VAL A 366 -22.13 -0.12 -25.00
CA VAL A 366 -23.34 0.67 -24.76
C VAL A 366 -23.50 1.84 -25.74
N PRO A 367 -22.47 2.69 -25.96
CA PRO A 367 -22.62 3.84 -26.85
C PRO A 367 -22.84 3.45 -28.31
N LEU A 368 -22.22 2.36 -28.78
CA LEU A 368 -22.25 1.95 -30.19
C LEU A 368 -23.34 0.92 -30.52
N ALA A 369 -24.19 0.56 -29.55
CA ALA A 369 -25.17 -0.53 -29.71
C ALA A 369 -26.10 -0.36 -30.92
N ASN A 370 -26.38 0.89 -31.33
CA ASN A 370 -27.31 1.20 -32.42
C ASN A 370 -26.61 1.71 -33.70
N ASP A 371 -25.29 1.85 -33.69
CA ASP A 371 -24.55 2.48 -34.80
C ASP A 371 -24.24 1.51 -35.95
N ASN A 372 -24.49 0.20 -35.76
CA ASN A 372 -24.23 -0.87 -36.74
C ASN A 372 -22.79 -0.89 -37.28
N ALA A 373 -21.82 -0.41 -36.50
CA ALA A 373 -20.42 -0.39 -36.91
C ALA A 373 -19.85 -1.81 -37.01
N SER A 374 -19.30 -2.16 -38.18
CA SER A 374 -18.83 -3.52 -38.50
C SER A 374 -17.66 -4.03 -37.65
N LYS A 375 -17.02 -3.15 -36.86
CA LYS A 375 -15.85 -3.47 -36.03
C LYS A 375 -16.16 -3.58 -34.53
N THR A 376 -17.37 -3.22 -34.09
CA THR A 376 -17.74 -3.19 -32.66
C THR A 376 -17.59 -4.56 -32.00
N ALA A 377 -18.07 -5.63 -32.63
CA ALA A 377 -17.96 -6.99 -32.09
C ALA A 377 -16.49 -7.40 -31.88
N ALA A 378 -15.63 -7.19 -32.88
CA ALA A 378 -14.22 -7.52 -32.78
C ALA A 378 -13.48 -6.70 -31.69
N ALA A 379 -13.88 -5.44 -31.48
CA ALA A 379 -13.33 -4.62 -30.40
C ALA A 379 -13.75 -5.13 -29.01
N ILE A 380 -15.02 -5.55 -28.87
CA ILE A 380 -15.54 -6.18 -27.65
C ILE A 380 -14.77 -7.48 -27.37
N ASP A 381 -14.64 -8.37 -28.36
CA ASP A 381 -13.94 -9.65 -28.20
C ASP A 381 -12.47 -9.46 -27.78
N ALA A 382 -11.79 -8.44 -28.32
CA ALA A 382 -10.41 -8.13 -27.96
C ALA A 382 -10.29 -7.62 -26.52
N LEU A 383 -11.24 -6.81 -26.06
CA LEU A 383 -11.26 -6.32 -24.67
C LEU A 383 -11.64 -7.42 -23.68
N ASP A 384 -12.55 -8.33 -24.06
CA ASP A 384 -12.88 -9.51 -23.25
C ASP A 384 -11.67 -10.45 -23.12
N ALA A 385 -10.90 -10.65 -24.20
CA ALA A 385 -9.65 -11.42 -24.14
C ALA A 385 -8.60 -10.75 -23.24
N LEU A 386 -8.49 -9.42 -23.29
CA LEU A 386 -7.58 -8.66 -22.41
C LEU A 386 -8.03 -8.71 -20.94
N ASP A 387 -9.33 -8.63 -20.66
CA ASP A 387 -9.88 -8.82 -19.30
C ASP A 387 -9.51 -10.20 -18.75
N ALA A 388 -9.65 -11.25 -19.57
CA ALA A 388 -9.29 -12.62 -19.19
C ALA A 388 -7.79 -12.79 -18.95
N GLU A 389 -6.92 -12.17 -19.76
CA GLU A 389 -5.47 -12.15 -19.53
C GLU A 389 -5.12 -11.48 -18.20
N LEU A 390 -5.77 -10.36 -17.89
CA LEU A 390 -5.57 -9.65 -16.63
C LEU A 390 -6.11 -10.46 -15.43
N ASP A 391 -7.25 -11.14 -15.54
CA ASP A 391 -7.75 -12.04 -14.48
C ASP A 391 -6.76 -13.19 -14.22
N ALA A 392 -6.18 -13.78 -15.28
CA ALA A 392 -5.14 -14.80 -15.12
C ALA A 392 -3.90 -14.26 -14.38
N LYS A 393 -3.46 -13.04 -14.69
CA LYS A 393 -2.37 -12.36 -13.98
C LYS A 393 -2.73 -12.07 -12.51
N VAL A 394 -3.95 -11.60 -12.24
CA VAL A 394 -4.46 -11.41 -10.87
C VAL A 394 -4.41 -12.71 -10.09
N ARG A 395 -4.96 -13.81 -10.64
CA ARG A 395 -5.00 -15.12 -9.99
C ARG A 395 -3.60 -15.67 -9.72
N ALA A 396 -2.67 -15.48 -10.65
CA ALA A 396 -1.28 -15.87 -10.49
C ALA A 396 -0.59 -15.04 -9.39
N ALA A 397 -0.75 -13.72 -9.38
CA ALA A 397 -0.19 -12.83 -8.38
C ALA A 397 -0.78 -13.07 -6.98
N ALA A 398 -2.03 -13.52 -6.89
CA ALA A 398 -2.71 -13.81 -5.63
C ALA A 398 -2.25 -15.11 -4.95
N GLN A 399 -1.59 -16.03 -5.66
CA GLN A 399 -1.15 -17.30 -5.07
C GLN A 399 -0.14 -17.07 -3.94
N PRO A 400 -0.39 -17.57 -2.72
CA PRO A 400 0.54 -17.40 -1.62
C PRO A 400 1.88 -18.05 -1.93
N LYS A 401 2.96 -17.41 -1.45
CA LYS A 401 4.33 -17.87 -1.66
C LYS A 401 4.93 -18.26 -0.32
N SER A 402 5.73 -19.31 -0.32
CA SER A 402 6.56 -19.66 0.82
C SER A 402 7.62 -18.56 1.01
N ARG A 403 7.72 -18.03 2.23
CA ARG A 403 8.62 -16.92 2.58
C ARG A 403 9.64 -17.36 3.61
N ALA A 404 10.88 -16.91 3.45
CA ALA A 404 11.97 -17.15 4.40
C ALA A 404 12.02 -16.00 5.40
N TYR A 405 11.73 -16.27 6.66
CA TYR A 405 11.76 -15.31 7.76
C TYR A 405 13.06 -15.45 8.55
N GLU A 406 13.63 -14.32 8.95
CA GLU A 406 14.79 -14.25 9.82
C GLU A 406 14.62 -13.14 10.87
N LEU A 407 14.97 -13.45 12.11
CA LEU A 407 15.22 -12.48 13.18
C LEU A 407 16.71 -12.53 13.50
N ILE A 408 17.45 -11.54 12.99
CA ILE A 408 18.90 -11.48 13.13
C ILE A 408 19.25 -10.50 14.24
N PRO A 409 20.03 -10.88 15.26
CA PRO A 409 20.54 -9.95 16.26
C PRO A 409 21.33 -8.83 15.57
N VAL A 410 21.03 -7.59 15.93
CA VAL A 410 21.72 -6.40 15.44
C VAL A 410 22.13 -5.50 16.61
N PRO A 411 23.18 -4.68 16.44
CA PRO A 411 23.50 -3.64 17.41
C PRO A 411 22.32 -2.67 17.62
N ALA A 412 22.23 -2.06 18.79
CA ALA A 412 21.13 -1.15 19.15
C ALA A 412 21.02 0.05 18.20
N GLU A 413 22.15 0.47 17.64
CA GLU A 413 22.25 1.57 16.70
C GLU A 413 21.41 1.34 15.44
N ALA A 414 21.24 0.09 15.00
CA ALA A 414 20.42 -0.26 13.84
C ALA A 414 18.93 0.06 14.04
N ALA A 415 18.47 0.20 15.29
CA ALA A 415 17.10 0.60 15.61
C ALA A 415 16.84 2.11 15.44
N ASN A 416 17.89 2.92 15.30
CA ASN A 416 17.78 4.39 15.18
C ASN A 416 17.47 4.87 13.75
N VAL A 417 17.33 3.96 12.78
CA VAL A 417 16.89 4.29 11.41
C VAL A 417 15.42 4.75 11.43
N PRO A 418 15.06 5.90 10.82
CA PRO A 418 13.67 6.37 10.80
C PRO A 418 12.68 5.40 10.16
N ALA A 419 11.43 5.42 10.63
CA ALA A 419 10.37 4.59 10.09
C ALA A 419 10.12 4.87 8.59
N GLY A 420 9.83 3.82 7.82
CA GLY A 420 9.59 3.89 6.38
C GLY A 420 10.85 3.82 5.52
N PHE A 421 12.05 3.78 6.11
CA PHE A 421 13.29 3.54 5.39
C PHE A 421 13.66 2.05 5.41
N THR A 422 14.11 1.53 4.27
CA THR A 422 14.66 0.19 4.10
C THR A 422 16.18 0.27 4.20
N PRO A 423 16.86 -0.43 5.12
CA PRO A 423 18.32 -0.43 5.20
C PRO A 423 18.96 -0.93 3.90
N ILE A 424 19.94 -0.16 3.43
CA ILE A 424 20.74 -0.49 2.24
C ILE A 424 22.16 -0.91 2.62
N PHE A 425 22.58 -0.70 3.87
CA PHE A 425 23.83 -1.22 4.43
C PHE A 425 23.54 -2.23 5.53
N ASN A 426 24.18 -3.40 5.45
CA ASN A 426 23.88 -4.53 6.34
C ASN A 426 24.67 -4.51 7.67
N GLY A 427 25.63 -3.58 7.84
CA GLY A 427 26.46 -3.47 9.04
C GLY A 427 27.51 -4.57 9.22
N LYS A 428 27.65 -5.49 8.26
CA LYS A 428 28.57 -6.64 8.34
C LYS A 428 29.65 -6.61 7.27
N ASP A 429 29.27 -6.31 6.03
CA ASP A 429 30.15 -6.30 4.86
C ASP A 429 29.59 -5.37 3.78
N LEU A 430 30.19 -5.40 2.58
CA LEU A 430 29.80 -4.55 1.45
C LEU A 430 28.76 -5.19 0.53
N SER A 431 28.07 -6.27 0.93
CA SER A 431 27.04 -6.89 0.10
C SER A 431 25.95 -5.86 -0.28
N GLY A 432 25.64 -5.75 -1.57
CA GLY A 432 24.74 -4.71 -2.11
C GLY A 432 25.45 -3.42 -2.49
N TRP A 433 26.78 -3.36 -2.35
CA TRP A 433 27.63 -2.24 -2.70
C TRP A 433 28.88 -2.72 -3.47
N HIS A 434 29.44 -1.82 -4.27
CA HIS A 434 30.72 -2.05 -4.93
C HIS A 434 31.54 -0.76 -4.98
N VAL A 435 32.87 -0.92 -5.05
CA VAL A 435 33.78 0.21 -5.28
C VAL A 435 33.76 0.54 -6.76
N SER A 436 33.46 1.79 -7.11
CA SER A 436 33.54 2.25 -8.50
C SER A 436 34.96 2.10 -9.02
N THR A 437 35.13 1.47 -10.17
CA THR A 437 36.43 1.33 -10.84
C THR A 437 36.68 2.38 -11.92
N THR A 438 35.70 3.25 -12.20
CA THR A 438 35.77 4.23 -13.30
C THR A 438 35.63 5.69 -12.86
N ASN A 439 35.36 5.93 -11.58
CA ASN A 439 35.36 7.27 -11.03
C ASN A 439 36.76 7.91 -11.01
N HIS A 440 36.81 9.21 -10.83
CA HIS A 440 38.04 9.98 -10.92
C HIS A 440 38.75 10.26 -9.58
N HIS A 441 38.15 9.89 -8.45
CA HIS A 441 38.79 10.03 -7.12
C HIS A 441 39.70 8.85 -6.78
N GLY A 442 39.52 7.71 -7.47
CA GLY A 442 40.34 6.51 -7.32
C GLY A 442 39.54 5.27 -6.90
N THR A 443 40.26 4.24 -6.50
CA THR A 443 39.72 2.93 -6.09
C THR A 443 40.31 2.49 -4.76
N THR A 444 40.27 3.36 -3.74
CA THR A 444 40.86 3.06 -2.44
C THR A 444 40.39 1.68 -1.94
N PRO A 445 41.33 0.78 -1.56
CA PRO A 445 40.98 -0.51 -0.98
C PRO A 445 40.54 -0.41 0.48
N ASP A 446 40.59 0.79 1.07
CA ASP A 446 40.41 1.02 2.50
C ASP A 446 38.94 1.20 2.94
N TRP A 447 38.00 0.78 2.10
CA TRP A 447 36.60 0.60 2.49
C TRP A 447 36.47 -0.62 3.41
N LYS A 448 36.15 -0.38 4.69
CA LYS A 448 36.10 -1.42 5.73
C LYS A 448 34.81 -1.35 6.52
N VAL A 449 34.33 -2.49 6.99
CA VAL A 449 33.20 -2.59 7.91
C VAL A 449 33.68 -3.17 9.23
N GLU A 450 33.59 -2.36 10.29
CA GLU A 450 33.98 -2.77 11.64
C GLU A 450 32.89 -2.32 12.61
N ASN A 451 32.36 -3.25 13.42
CA ASN A 451 31.33 -2.97 14.42
C ASN A 451 30.09 -2.22 13.87
N GLY A 452 29.61 -2.59 12.68
CA GLY A 452 28.46 -1.92 12.07
C GLY A 452 28.75 -0.56 11.44
N ILE A 453 30.03 -0.16 11.38
CA ILE A 453 30.47 1.13 10.84
C ILE A 453 31.21 0.90 9.53
N LEU A 454 30.69 1.48 8.46
CA LEU A 454 31.39 1.62 7.19
C LEU A 454 32.40 2.76 7.30
N THR A 455 33.68 2.45 7.09
CA THR A 455 34.78 3.41 7.14
C THR A 455 35.46 3.49 5.79
N GLY A 456 35.80 4.70 5.33
CA GLY A 456 36.64 4.94 4.17
C GLY A 456 37.79 5.89 4.48
N SER A 457 38.95 5.63 3.90
CA SER A 457 40.16 6.47 3.95
C SER A 457 40.90 6.42 2.62
N GLN A 458 41.81 7.37 2.40
CA GLN A 458 42.71 7.32 1.26
C GLN A 458 43.78 6.24 1.46
N ASN A 459 43.96 5.36 0.47
CA ASN A 459 45.05 4.40 0.46
C ASN A 459 45.45 4.04 -0.99
N PRO A 460 46.68 4.36 -1.43
CA PRO A 460 47.69 5.16 -0.73
C PRO A 460 47.23 6.63 -0.54
N PRO A 461 47.94 7.45 0.28
CA PRO A 461 47.63 8.87 0.43
C PRO A 461 47.44 9.58 -0.92
N GLY A 462 46.39 10.39 -1.03
CA GLY A 462 45.97 11.06 -2.27
C GLY A 462 45.11 10.22 -3.21
N LYS A 463 44.88 8.93 -2.93
CA LYS A 463 43.97 8.07 -3.71
C LYS A 463 42.72 7.74 -2.89
N GLY A 464 41.61 8.36 -3.25
CA GLY A 464 40.30 8.13 -2.65
C GLY A 464 39.47 7.12 -3.44
N GLY A 465 38.16 7.29 -3.43
CA GLY A 465 37.23 6.49 -4.23
C GLY A 465 35.78 6.68 -3.82
N ILE A 466 34.88 6.06 -4.59
CA ILE A 466 33.44 6.08 -4.35
C ILE A 466 32.97 4.65 -4.13
N LEU A 467 32.12 4.47 -3.12
CA LEU A 467 31.38 3.23 -2.89
C LEU A 467 29.91 3.43 -3.30
N LEU A 468 29.42 2.61 -4.23
CA LEU A 468 28.11 2.72 -4.86
C LEU A 468 27.19 1.59 -4.40
N THR A 469 25.90 1.85 -4.27
CA THR A 469 24.90 0.77 -4.20
C THR A 469 24.81 0.03 -5.52
N ASP A 470 24.61 -1.29 -5.51
CA ASP A 470 24.37 -2.08 -6.73
C ASP A 470 23.05 -1.70 -7.43
N ARG A 471 22.09 -1.19 -6.66
CA ARG A 471 20.76 -0.81 -7.12
C ARG A 471 20.69 0.68 -7.49
N LYS A 472 19.82 1.02 -8.44
CA LYS A 472 19.48 2.39 -8.83
C LYS A 472 18.12 2.82 -8.27
N TYR A 473 17.97 4.11 -8.02
CA TYR A 473 16.79 4.73 -7.42
C TYR A 473 16.40 6.00 -8.18
N ARG A 474 15.09 6.18 -8.45
CA ARG A 474 14.53 7.35 -9.14
C ARG A 474 14.21 8.48 -8.17
N ASN A 475 13.05 8.40 -7.51
CA ASN A 475 12.62 9.31 -6.46
C ASN A 475 12.85 8.62 -5.13
N PHE A 476 13.65 9.21 -4.26
CA PHE A 476 13.96 8.58 -2.98
C PHE A 476 14.39 9.59 -1.93
N GLU A 477 14.33 9.14 -0.69
CA GLU A 477 14.98 9.75 0.44
C GLU A 477 15.99 8.77 1.04
N VAL A 478 17.23 9.20 1.20
CA VAL A 478 18.30 8.43 1.85
C VAL A 478 18.53 8.98 3.26
N PHE A 479 18.74 8.08 4.21
CA PHE A 479 19.14 8.35 5.59
C PHE A 479 20.52 7.71 5.83
N ALA A 480 21.40 8.42 6.51
CA ALA A 480 22.66 7.88 7.02
C ALA A 480 23.03 8.62 8.31
N GLU A 481 23.74 7.94 9.21
CA GLU A 481 24.49 8.61 10.27
C GLU A 481 25.95 8.73 9.85
N VAL A 482 26.52 9.92 9.99
CA VAL A 482 27.89 10.24 9.53
C VAL A 482 28.75 10.77 10.68
N ASN A 483 30.02 10.36 10.72
CA ASN A 483 31.01 10.82 11.69
C ASN A 483 32.42 10.86 11.07
N PRO A 484 32.71 11.85 10.20
CA PRO A 484 34.04 12.05 9.63
C PRO A 484 35.01 12.67 10.64
N ASP A 485 36.30 12.32 10.55
CA ASP A 485 37.36 13.06 11.22
C ASP A 485 37.51 14.46 10.59
N TRP A 486 37.94 15.44 11.39
CA TRP A 486 38.26 16.76 10.89
C TRP A 486 39.39 16.71 9.84
N GLY A 487 39.16 17.35 8.69
CA GLY A 487 40.06 17.32 7.53
C GLY A 487 39.67 16.31 6.45
N CYS A 488 38.49 15.67 6.55
CA CYS A 488 37.96 14.82 5.49
C CYS A 488 37.13 15.65 4.48
N ASP A 489 37.15 15.23 3.22
CA ASP A 489 36.33 15.79 2.14
C ASP A 489 35.57 14.65 1.47
N GLY A 490 34.26 14.78 1.36
CA GLY A 490 33.42 13.67 0.91
C GLY A 490 32.02 14.12 0.53
N GLY A 491 31.15 13.14 0.33
CA GLY A 491 29.79 13.43 -0.10
C GLY A 491 28.89 12.23 -0.07
N LEU A 492 27.59 12.55 -0.07
CA LEU A 492 26.50 11.61 -0.27
C LEU A 492 25.88 11.89 -1.64
N PHE A 493 26.04 10.93 -2.55
CA PHE A 493 25.70 11.09 -3.96
C PHE A 493 24.28 10.59 -4.21
N LEU A 494 23.53 11.39 -4.95
CA LEU A 494 22.15 11.17 -5.34
C LEU A 494 22.10 10.98 -6.86
N ARG A 495 21.57 9.84 -7.30
CA ARG A 495 21.52 9.42 -8.71
C ARG A 495 22.91 9.37 -9.37
N SER A 496 23.88 8.75 -8.69
CA SER A 496 25.24 8.59 -9.22
C SER A 496 25.30 7.65 -10.42
N SER A 497 26.11 8.02 -11.42
CA SER A 497 26.63 7.11 -12.43
C SER A 497 27.78 6.25 -11.86
N GLU A 498 28.19 5.23 -12.60
CA GLU A 498 29.37 4.41 -12.29
C GLU A 498 30.66 5.24 -12.24
N LYS A 499 30.72 6.33 -13.03
CA LYS A 499 31.87 7.26 -13.07
C LYS A 499 31.85 8.28 -11.94
N GLY A 500 30.86 8.23 -11.05
CA GLY A 500 30.68 9.20 -9.97
C GLY A 500 30.08 10.52 -10.43
N GLU A 501 29.41 10.58 -11.59
CA GLU A 501 28.70 11.79 -12.01
C GLU A 501 27.35 11.83 -11.28
N ALA A 502 27.08 12.87 -10.49
CA ALA A 502 25.93 12.88 -9.58
C ALA A 502 25.53 14.28 -9.09
N TYR A 503 24.31 14.37 -8.54
CA TYR A 503 24.01 15.41 -7.56
C TYR A 503 24.57 14.97 -6.21
N GLN A 504 25.44 15.78 -5.61
CA GLN A 504 26.12 15.46 -4.37
C GLN A 504 25.63 16.36 -3.25
N VAL A 505 25.28 15.77 -2.11
CA VAL A 505 25.22 16.48 -0.83
C VAL A 505 26.63 16.52 -0.26
N LEU A 506 27.15 17.73 -0.06
CA LEU A 506 28.53 17.96 0.37
C LEU A 506 28.75 17.51 1.81
N LEU A 507 29.85 16.81 2.09
CA LEU A 507 30.26 16.35 3.41
C LEU A 507 31.72 16.76 3.70
N ASP A 508 32.11 17.96 3.25
CA ASP A 508 33.46 18.50 3.33
C ASP A 508 33.80 19.01 4.75
N PHE A 509 34.02 18.10 5.70
CA PHE A 509 34.34 18.44 7.09
C PHE A 509 35.82 18.84 7.26
N ARG A 510 36.18 20.00 6.71
CA ARG A 510 37.56 20.54 6.69
C ARG A 510 37.63 22.06 6.69
N GLU A 511 38.86 22.60 6.73
CA GLU A 511 39.12 24.03 6.56
C GLU A 511 38.64 24.51 5.18
N LYS A 512 37.85 25.59 5.16
CA LYS A 512 37.16 26.14 3.97
C LYS A 512 36.18 25.17 3.28
N GLY A 513 35.88 24.02 3.91
CA GLY A 513 34.85 23.10 3.46
C GLY A 513 33.44 23.55 3.82
N THR A 514 32.45 22.94 3.19
CA THR A 514 31.03 23.14 3.45
C THR A 514 30.32 21.81 3.61
N LEU A 515 29.35 21.75 4.53
CA LEU A 515 28.48 20.59 4.69
C LEU A 515 27.07 20.91 4.19
N PHE A 516 26.39 19.91 3.64
CA PHE A 516 24.96 19.90 3.29
C PHE A 516 24.55 20.82 2.14
N GLY A 517 25.53 21.44 1.50
CA GLY A 517 25.38 22.05 0.20
C GLY A 517 25.00 21.02 -0.89
N VAL A 518 24.52 21.51 -2.03
CA VAL A 518 24.27 20.69 -3.22
C VAL A 518 25.30 21.07 -4.28
N TYR A 519 25.97 20.07 -4.82
CA TYR A 519 26.98 20.20 -5.86
C TYR A 519 26.71 19.25 -7.02
N GLY A 520 27.01 19.66 -8.24
CA GLY A 520 26.95 18.78 -9.42
C GLY A 520 28.31 18.16 -9.67
N GLU A 521 28.55 16.98 -9.12
CA GLU A 521 29.81 16.26 -9.33
C GLU A 521 29.88 15.84 -10.80
N ARG A 522 30.74 16.52 -11.56
CA ARG A 522 30.87 16.41 -13.02
C ARG A 522 29.56 16.55 -13.79
N LEU A 523 28.60 17.31 -13.26
CA LEU A 523 27.36 17.67 -13.96
C LEU A 523 27.46 19.14 -14.43
N PRO A 524 27.73 19.41 -15.72
CA PRO A 524 27.81 20.76 -16.24
C PRO A 524 26.46 21.48 -16.09
N GLY A 525 26.49 22.75 -15.65
CA GLY A 525 25.28 23.58 -15.54
C GLY A 525 24.59 23.54 -14.18
N VAL A 526 24.96 22.61 -13.28
CA VAL A 526 24.43 22.58 -11.91
C VAL A 526 25.04 23.71 -11.09
N VAL A 527 24.19 24.61 -10.61
CA VAL A 527 24.61 25.70 -9.71
C VAL A 527 24.85 25.14 -8.31
N THR A 528 26.06 25.33 -7.79
CA THR A 528 26.39 24.93 -6.42
C THR A 528 25.59 25.76 -5.42
N TRP A 529 24.88 25.07 -4.53
CA TRP A 529 24.21 25.69 -3.41
C TRP A 529 24.98 25.41 -2.12
N GLN A 530 25.24 26.43 -1.32
CA GLN A 530 26.00 26.33 -0.08
C GLN A 530 25.13 26.61 1.13
N TYR A 531 25.43 25.93 2.24
CA TYR A 531 24.83 26.21 3.54
C TYR A 531 25.87 26.76 4.52
N PRO A 532 26.05 28.10 4.63
CA PRO A 532 27.12 28.68 5.44
C PRO A 532 26.96 28.44 6.94
N GLU A 533 25.75 28.12 7.41
CA GLU A 533 25.43 27.96 8.83
C GLU A 533 25.49 26.50 9.31
N TRP A 534 26.10 25.59 8.55
CA TRP A 534 26.13 24.15 8.84
C TRP A 534 26.60 23.81 10.25
N ARG A 535 27.52 24.60 10.82
CA ARG A 535 28.03 24.44 12.19
C ARG A 535 26.95 24.52 13.26
N LYS A 536 25.84 25.24 13.04
CA LYS A 536 24.73 25.34 14.01
C LYS A 536 24.02 24.01 14.27
N HIS A 537 24.08 23.09 13.31
CA HIS A 537 23.33 21.83 13.35
C HIS A 537 24.25 20.60 13.33
N TRP A 538 25.57 20.82 13.31
CA TRP A 538 26.58 19.78 13.30
C TRP A 538 27.16 19.54 14.68
N LYS A 539 27.19 18.29 15.11
CA LYS A 539 27.86 17.85 16.33
C LYS A 539 29.28 17.44 15.98
N GLU A 540 30.27 18.23 16.37
CA GLU A 540 31.67 17.90 16.13
C GLU A 540 32.08 16.65 16.92
N ASN A 541 32.85 15.76 16.28
CA ASN A 541 33.36 14.50 16.85
C ASN A 541 32.26 13.52 17.33
N ASP A 542 31.04 13.64 16.81
CA ASP A 542 29.92 12.76 17.13
C ASP A 542 29.14 12.36 15.86
N TRP A 543 28.26 11.37 15.99
CA TRP A 543 27.38 10.92 14.91
C TRP A 543 26.29 11.93 14.62
N ASN A 544 26.17 12.29 13.34
CA ASN A 544 25.14 13.21 12.85
C ASN A 544 24.18 12.47 11.91
N ALA A 545 22.88 12.60 12.15
CA ALA A 545 21.87 12.05 11.27
C ALA A 545 21.68 12.96 10.06
N VAL A 546 21.89 12.42 8.86
CA VAL A 546 21.75 13.13 7.58
C VAL A 546 20.67 12.46 6.76
N ARG A 547 19.72 13.26 6.29
CA ARG A 547 18.69 12.83 5.33
C ARG A 547 18.77 13.68 4.08
N ALA A 548 18.67 13.04 2.92
CA ALA A 548 18.60 13.73 1.65
C ALA A 548 17.50 13.13 0.78
N ARG A 549 16.59 13.96 0.29
CA ARG A 549 15.53 13.59 -0.66
C ARG A 549 15.88 14.15 -2.03
N ILE A 550 15.74 13.33 -3.06
CA ILE A 550 15.75 13.74 -4.47
C ILE A 550 14.48 13.24 -5.15
N GLU A 551 13.81 14.12 -5.88
CA GLU A 551 12.58 13.79 -6.60
C GLU A 551 12.38 14.60 -7.86
N GLY A 552 11.53 14.08 -8.74
CA GLY A 552 11.19 14.69 -10.02
C GLY A 552 12.21 14.39 -11.12
N ASP A 553 11.79 14.60 -12.37
CA ASP A 553 12.67 14.47 -13.53
C ASP A 553 13.65 15.63 -13.60
N ILE A 554 13.18 16.86 -13.31
CA ILE A 554 14.02 17.99 -12.93
C ILE A 554 14.26 17.91 -11.42
N PRO A 555 15.50 17.69 -10.95
CA PRO A 555 15.76 17.36 -9.56
C PRO A 555 15.37 18.45 -8.57
N ARG A 556 14.54 18.08 -7.61
CA ARG A 556 14.31 18.81 -6.36
C ARG A 556 15.01 18.08 -5.23
N ILE A 557 15.89 18.79 -4.52
CA ILE A 557 16.68 18.22 -3.43
C ILE A 557 16.34 18.91 -2.11
N THR A 558 16.08 18.12 -1.08
CA THR A 558 15.87 18.61 0.29
C THR A 558 16.77 17.85 1.24
N VAL A 559 17.44 18.55 2.15
CA VAL A 559 18.42 17.95 3.09
C VAL A 559 18.06 18.33 4.52
N TRP A 560 18.11 17.34 5.42
CA TRP A 560 17.94 17.51 6.86
C TRP A 560 19.16 17.00 7.62
N ILE A 561 19.52 17.71 8.69
CA ILE A 561 20.58 17.31 9.63
C ILE A 561 19.98 17.29 11.02
N ASN A 562 20.14 16.18 11.74
CA ASN A 562 19.67 16.04 13.13
C ASN A 562 18.21 16.50 13.31
N GLY A 563 17.37 16.24 12.29
CA GLY A 563 15.95 16.62 12.25
C GLY A 563 15.65 18.00 11.67
N THR A 564 16.63 18.89 11.54
CA THR A 564 16.44 20.25 11.01
C THR A 564 16.61 20.27 9.50
N GLN A 565 15.62 20.79 8.77
CA GLN A 565 15.75 21.02 7.33
C GLN A 565 16.71 22.19 7.09
N VAL A 566 17.76 21.95 6.31
CA VAL A 566 18.79 22.96 6.02
C VAL A 566 18.85 23.35 4.55
N THR A 567 18.38 22.48 3.66
CA THR A 567 18.42 22.69 2.22
C THR A 567 17.04 22.46 1.62
N SER A 568 16.61 23.36 0.74
CA SER A 568 15.47 23.17 -0.17
C SER A 568 15.85 23.77 -1.52
N TRP A 569 16.36 22.94 -2.42
CA TRP A 569 16.97 23.34 -3.68
C TRP A 569 16.25 22.67 -4.86
N SER A 570 16.22 23.34 -6.00
CA SER A 570 15.73 22.77 -7.25
C SER A 570 16.65 23.17 -8.38
N ASP A 571 16.95 22.22 -9.26
CA ASP A 571 17.67 22.50 -10.47
C ASP A 571 16.78 23.22 -11.49
N THR A 572 17.40 23.85 -12.48
CA THR A 572 16.70 24.53 -13.58
C THR A 572 16.34 23.57 -14.72
N ALA A 573 17.08 22.46 -14.84
CA ALA A 573 16.86 21.38 -15.80
C ALA A 573 17.39 20.06 -15.25
N ASN A 574 17.12 18.94 -15.92
CA ASN A 574 17.80 17.69 -15.59
C ASN A 574 19.21 17.68 -16.20
N HIS A 575 20.23 17.92 -15.38
CA HIS A 575 21.64 17.89 -15.79
C HIS A 575 22.29 16.50 -15.64
N SER A 576 21.54 15.49 -15.21
CA SER A 576 22.04 14.11 -15.14
C SER A 576 22.50 13.63 -16.52
N ILE A 577 23.60 12.87 -16.55
CA ILE A 577 24.19 12.39 -17.80
C ILE A 577 23.16 11.57 -18.59
N GLY A 578 23.01 11.90 -19.88
CA GLY A 578 22.06 11.24 -20.77
C GLY A 578 20.58 11.47 -20.42
N GLY A 579 20.27 12.46 -19.58
CA GLY A 579 18.91 12.72 -19.10
C GLY A 579 18.40 11.66 -18.11
N ALA A 580 19.30 10.94 -17.44
CA ALA A 580 18.93 9.93 -16.47
C ALA A 580 18.03 10.51 -15.37
N ILE A 581 17.01 9.74 -15.00
CA ILE A 581 16.07 10.09 -13.92
C ILE A 581 16.23 9.17 -12.71
N ASP A 582 17.13 8.19 -12.80
CA ASP A 582 17.54 7.31 -11.72
C ASP A 582 19.07 7.17 -11.65
N GLY A 583 19.56 6.62 -10.55
CA GLY A 583 20.98 6.31 -10.39
C GLY A 583 21.28 5.74 -9.01
N MET A 584 22.56 5.42 -8.77
CA MET A 584 22.99 4.80 -7.52
C MET A 584 23.04 5.81 -6.37
N ILE A 585 22.96 5.32 -5.14
CA ILE A 585 23.37 6.10 -3.96
C ILE A 585 24.86 5.82 -3.75
N ALA A 586 25.65 6.84 -3.46
CA ALA A 586 27.08 6.65 -3.23
C ALA A 586 27.60 7.44 -2.02
N VAL A 587 28.69 6.95 -1.44
CA VAL A 587 29.50 7.66 -0.44
C VAL A 587 30.93 7.82 -0.94
N GLN A 588 31.54 8.96 -0.63
CA GLN A 588 32.82 9.36 -1.23
C GLN A 588 33.91 9.53 -0.17
N VAL A 589 35.11 9.05 -0.52
CA VAL A 589 36.40 9.51 0.00
C VAL A 589 37.05 10.32 -1.11
N HIS A 590 37.15 11.64 -0.96
CA HIS A 590 37.71 12.48 -2.02
C HIS A 590 39.20 12.17 -2.26
N GLY A 591 39.63 12.17 -3.52
CA GLY A 591 41.04 11.98 -3.92
C GLY A 591 41.87 13.27 -3.84
N GLY A 592 43.20 13.17 -3.78
CA GLY A 592 44.11 14.31 -3.69
C GLY A 592 44.61 14.60 -2.28
N THR A 593 45.88 14.99 -2.17
CA THR A 593 46.61 15.19 -0.90
C THR A 593 46.45 16.59 -0.31
N GLN A 594 46.00 17.55 -1.13
CA GLN A 594 45.82 18.96 -0.74
C GLN A 594 44.50 19.24 -0.03
N ILE A 595 43.61 18.26 0.02
CA ILE A 595 42.21 18.39 0.46
C ILE A 595 41.93 17.47 1.65
N TRP A 596 42.37 16.22 1.58
CA TRP A 596 42.13 15.20 2.60
C TRP A 596 43.33 15.09 3.54
N LYS A 597 43.10 15.17 4.85
CA LYS A 597 44.15 15.02 5.87
C LYS A 597 44.58 13.56 5.99
N GLU A 598 45.88 13.30 5.91
CA GLU A 598 46.44 11.95 6.05
C GLU A 598 45.99 11.27 7.35
N GLY A 599 45.60 10.00 7.25
CA GLY A 599 45.04 9.22 8.36
C GLY A 599 43.58 9.52 8.72
N GLY A 600 42.97 10.56 8.13
CA GLY A 600 41.56 10.87 8.32
C GLY A 600 40.64 9.76 7.82
N LYS A 601 39.58 9.49 8.58
CA LYS A 601 38.55 8.49 8.28
C LYS A 601 37.19 9.15 8.13
N HIS A 602 36.48 8.82 7.06
CA HIS A 602 35.06 9.10 6.95
C HIS A 602 34.27 7.87 7.38
N ARG A 603 33.33 8.06 8.30
CA ARG A 603 32.52 6.97 8.88
C ARG A 603 31.05 7.16 8.57
N PHE A 604 30.39 6.06 8.24
CA PHE A 604 28.96 5.98 7.96
C PHE A 604 28.38 4.78 8.72
N ARG A 605 27.15 4.92 9.21
CA ARG A 605 26.35 3.79 9.69
C ARG A 605 24.88 4.03 9.40
N ASN A 606 24.07 2.99 9.58
CA ASN A 606 22.62 3.09 9.46
C ASN A 606 22.14 3.64 8.10
N LEU A 607 22.82 3.28 7.00
CA LEU A 607 22.42 3.73 5.66
C LEU A 607 21.13 3.04 5.24
N ALA A 608 20.10 3.82 4.92
CA ALA A 608 18.77 3.33 4.56
C ALA A 608 18.12 4.23 3.51
N VAL A 609 17.20 3.68 2.72
CA VAL A 609 16.49 4.39 1.65
C VAL A 609 14.98 4.21 1.75
N ARG A 610 14.24 5.26 1.48
CA ARG A 610 12.79 5.25 1.27
C ARG A 610 12.51 5.67 -0.17
N GLU A 611 12.03 4.74 -0.98
CA GLU A 611 11.58 5.06 -2.34
C GLU A 611 10.28 5.86 -2.29
N LEU A 612 10.15 6.82 -3.20
CA LEU A 612 9.00 7.70 -3.33
C LEU A 612 8.27 7.40 -4.65
N PRO A 613 6.96 7.70 -4.74
CA PRO A 613 6.17 7.49 -5.96
C PRO A 613 6.76 8.09 -7.23
#